data_AF-A0A970R7J8-F1
#
_entry.id   AF-A0A970R7J8-F1
#
_cell.length_a   1.000
_cell.length_b   1.000
_cell.length_c   1.000
_cell.angle_alpha   90.00
_cell.angle_beta   90.00
_cell.angle_gamma   90.00
#
_symmetry.space_group_name_H-M   'P 1'
#
loop_
_entity.id
_entity.type
_entity.pdbx_description
1 polymer ?
#
loop_
_entity_poly.entity_id
_entity_poly.type
_entity_poly.pdbx_seq_one_letter_code
_entity_poly.pdbx_strand_id
1 'polypeptide(L)'
;MLGFDTLEFAVYSLILLNSKVTAQFLQAITFADAKRTFTKDILMRIDLFELAKIIDLQEVRRALNIFNTTYGFDLTMDAWDKFIDTMTPIKSRQLALFG
;
A
#
# COMPACT_ATOMS: atom_id res chain seq x y z
N MET A 1 -8.90 -12.28 -1.14
CA MET A 1 -7.43 -12.34 -1.28
C MET A 1 -6.99 -11.16 -2.11
N LEU A 2 -5.86 -10.52 -1.79
CA LEU A 2 -5.22 -9.58 -2.71
C LEU A 2 -4.54 -10.42 -3.79
N GLY A 3 -5.02 -10.29 -5.03
CA GLY A 3 -4.40 -10.88 -6.21
C GLY A 3 -3.78 -9.77 -7.04
N PHE A 4 -2.61 -10.03 -7.63
CA PHE A 4 -1.90 -9.05 -8.44
C PHE A 4 -1.54 -9.67 -9.79
N ASP A 5 -1.73 -8.90 -10.85
CA ASP A 5 -1.38 -9.32 -12.21
C ASP A 5 0.10 -9.09 -12.52
N THR A 6 0.76 -8.21 -11.76
CA THR A 6 2.19 -7.89 -11.93
C THR A 6 2.94 -7.98 -10.61
N LEU A 7 4.24 -8.31 -10.70
CA LEU A 7 5.14 -8.36 -9.55
C LEU A 7 5.30 -6.98 -8.90
N GLU A 8 5.41 -5.92 -9.71
CA GLU A 8 5.56 -4.55 -9.21
C GLU A 8 4.41 -4.17 -8.29
N PHE A 9 3.16 -4.49 -8.65
CA PHE A 9 1.99 -4.13 -7.85
C PHE A 9 1.93 -4.92 -6.54
N ALA A 10 2.36 -6.18 -6.57
CA ALA A 10 2.50 -6.99 -5.37
C ALA A 10 3.55 -6.40 -4.42
N VAL A 11 4.70 -5.97 -4.95
CA VAL A 11 5.77 -5.38 -4.15
C VAL A 11 5.38 -3.99 -3.64
N TYR A 12 4.75 -3.14 -4.44
CA TYR A 12 4.25 -1.84 -3.98
C TYR A 12 3.24 -2.00 -2.83
N SER A 13 2.29 -2.93 -2.96
CA SER A 13 1.34 -3.24 -1.90
C SER A 13 2.04 -3.74 -0.64
N LEU A 14 3.04 -4.62 -0.79
CA LEU A 14 3.83 -5.12 0.33
C LEU A 14 4.59 -4.00 1.04
N ILE A 15 5.20 -3.08 0.28
CA ILE A 15 5.90 -1.91 0.81
C ILE A 15 4.92 -1.02 1.59
N LEU A 16 3.76 -0.70 1.02
CA LEU A 16 2.75 0.11 1.70
C LEU A 16 2.31 -0.52 3.02
N LEU A 17 2.01 -1.82 3.01
CA LEU A 17 1.54 -2.56 4.19
C LEU A 17 2.61 -2.65 5.30
N ASN A 18 3.89 -2.61 4.94
CA ASN A 18 5.01 -2.67 5.89
C ASN A 18 5.66 -1.30 6.15
N SER A 19 5.09 -0.23 5.61
CA SER A 19 5.60 1.12 5.81
C SER A 19 5.46 1.57 7.27
N LYS A 20 6.28 2.55 7.65
CA LYS A 20 6.20 3.16 8.98
C LYS A 20 4.80 3.72 9.28
N VAL A 21 4.16 4.32 8.27
CA VAL A 21 2.82 4.90 8.39
C VAL A 21 1.80 3.83 8.74
N THR A 22 1.81 2.69 8.03
CA THR A 22 0.89 1.57 8.31
C THR A 22 1.13 0.97 9.68
N ALA A 23 2.39 0.79 10.08
CA ALA A 23 2.74 0.29 11.40
C ALA A 23 2.22 1.21 12.52
N GLN A 24 2.39 2.52 12.37
CA GLN A 24 1.88 3.52 13.33
C GLN A 24 0.36 3.55 13.37
N PHE A 25 -0.30 3.49 12.21
CA PHE A 25 -1.76 3.42 12.13
C PHE A 25 -2.30 2.21 12.88
N LEU A 26 -1.76 1.02 12.60
CA LEU A 26 -2.15 -0.21 13.28
C LEU A 26 -1.91 -0.13 14.79
N GLN A 27 -0.78 0.41 15.24
CA GLN A 27 -0.53 0.61 16.67
C GLN A 27 -1.56 1.55 17.32
N ALA A 28 -1.98 2.61 16.62
CA ALA A 28 -2.96 3.56 17.16
C ALA A 28 -4.38 2.99 17.27
N ILE A 29 -4.74 2.00 16.45
CA ILE A 29 -6.09 1.40 16.43
C ILE A 29 -6.16 0.00 17.06
N THR A 30 -5.06 -0.47 17.64
CA THR A 30 -4.97 -1.78 18.30
C THR A 30 -4.57 -1.62 19.75
N PHE A 31 -4.99 -2.58 20.57
CA PHE A 31 -4.59 -2.66 21.98
C PHE A 31 -3.61 -3.81 22.12
N ALA A 32 -2.41 -3.51 22.64
CA ALA A 32 -1.35 -4.51 22.80
C ALA A 32 -1.78 -5.69 23.69
N ASP A 33 -2.68 -5.44 24.65
CA ASP A 33 -3.15 -6.45 25.61
C ASP A 33 -4.30 -7.33 25.08
N ALA A 34 -4.74 -7.12 23.83
CA ALA A 34 -5.74 -7.97 23.22
C ALA A 34 -5.16 -9.35 22.90
N LYS A 35 -5.91 -10.43 23.19
CA LYS A 35 -5.53 -11.82 22.83
C LYS A 35 -5.19 -11.99 21.35
N ARG A 36 -5.77 -11.15 20.48
CA ARG A 36 -5.41 -11.01 19.07
C ARG A 36 -5.41 -9.53 18.70
N THR A 37 -4.22 -8.94 18.67
CA THR A 37 -4.00 -7.52 18.34
C THR A 37 -4.40 -7.19 16.89
N PHE A 38 -4.15 -8.10 15.94
CA PHE A 38 -4.45 -7.91 14.53
C PHE A 38 -5.59 -8.83 14.08
N THR A 39 -6.82 -8.30 14.06
CA THR A 39 -7.99 -9.02 13.54
C THR A 39 -8.24 -8.70 12.07
N LYS A 40 -9.02 -9.53 11.39
CA LYS A 40 -9.46 -9.27 10.01
C LYS A 40 -10.11 -7.88 9.89
N ASP A 41 -10.97 -7.51 10.85
CA ASP A 41 -11.67 -6.22 10.84
C ASP A 41 -10.71 -5.02 10.96
N ILE A 42 -9.64 -5.16 11.74
CA ILE A 42 -8.60 -4.14 11.85
C ILE A 42 -7.83 -4.02 10.53
N LEU A 43 -7.41 -5.15 9.95
CA LEU A 43 -6.66 -5.14 8.69
C LEU A 43 -7.50 -4.58 7.52
N MET A 44 -8.80 -4.84 7.51
CA MET A 44 -9.74 -4.30 6.51
C MET A 44 -9.94 -2.78 6.61
N ARG A 45 -9.47 -2.11 7.67
CA ARG A 45 -9.47 -0.64 7.78
C ARG A 45 -8.29 0.03 7.09
N ILE A 46 -7.31 -0.75 6.64
CA ILE A 46 -6.19 -0.22 5.88
C ILE A 46 -6.68 0.12 4.46
N ASP A 47 -6.59 1.40 4.11
CA ASP A 47 -6.86 1.88 2.75
C ASP A 47 -5.53 2.08 2.02
N LEU A 48 -5.22 1.20 1.07
CA LEU A 48 -3.96 1.26 0.30
C LEU A 48 -3.87 2.51 -0.58
N PHE A 49 -4.99 3.03 -1.07
CA PHE A 49 -5.01 4.23 -1.90
C PHE A 49 -4.69 5.46 -1.06
N GLU A 50 -5.31 5.59 0.11
CA GLU A 50 -4.99 6.69 1.03
C GLU A 50 -3.57 6.58 1.58
N LEU A 51 -3.08 5.37 1.86
CA LEU A 51 -1.68 5.14 2.24
C LEU A 51 -0.70 5.59 1.13
N ALA A 52 -0.97 5.24 -0.13
CA ALA A 52 -0.13 5.61 -1.25
C ALA A 52 -0.02 7.13 -1.45
N LYS A 53 -1.03 7.90 -1.01
CA LYS A 53 -1.04 9.37 -1.09
C LYS A 53 -0.23 10.05 0.02
N ILE A 54 -0.07 9.41 1.18
CA ILE A 54 0.57 10.01 2.35
C ILE A 54 1.98 9.45 2.63
N ILE A 55 2.34 8.32 2.03
CA ILE A 55 3.67 7.73 2.21
C ILE A 55 4.76 8.63 1.62
N ASP A 56 5.92 8.64 2.28
CA ASP A 56 7.12 9.25 1.72
C ASP A 56 7.63 8.40 0.55
N LEU A 57 7.65 8.97 -0.66
CA LEU A 57 8.14 8.27 -1.85
C LEU A 57 9.62 7.88 -1.74
N GLN A 58 10.41 8.54 -0.90
CA GLN A 58 11.79 8.12 -0.60
C GLN A 58 11.83 6.83 0.23
N GLU A 59 10.84 6.57 1.08
CA GLU A 59 10.67 5.27 1.75
C GLU A 59 10.40 4.17 0.74
N VAL A 60 9.50 4.42 -0.22
CA VAL A 60 9.18 3.46 -1.30
C VAL A 60 10.41 3.15 -2.15
N ARG A 61 11.13 4.18 -2.62
CA ARG A 61 12.34 4.01 -3.43
C ARG A 61 13.42 3.22 -2.70
N ARG A 62 13.64 3.50 -1.41
CA ARG A 62 14.60 2.74 -0.59
C ARG A 62 14.19 1.28 -0.46
N ALA A 63 12.91 1.01 -0.20
CA ALA A 63 12.40 -0.35 -0.11
C ALA A 63 12.58 -1.11 -1.43
N LEU A 64 12.26 -0.49 -2.58
CA LEU A 64 12.50 -1.09 -3.91
C LEU A 64 13.97 -1.44 -4.13
N ASN A 65 14.90 -0.55 -3.78
CA ASN A 65 16.33 -0.82 -3.88
C ASN A 65 16.75 -2.02 -3.00
N ILE A 66 16.16 -2.18 -1.81
CA ILE A 66 16.40 -3.35 -0.96
C ILE A 66 15.88 -4.62 -1.65
N PHE A 67 14.68 -4.60 -2.23
CA PHE A 67 14.14 -5.74 -2.98
C PHE A 67 15.03 -6.11 -4.18
N ASN A 68 15.45 -5.12 -4.97
CA ASN A 68 16.31 -5.33 -6.14
C ASN A 68 17.65 -5.96 -5.74
N THR A 69 18.30 -5.43 -4.70
CA THR A 69 19.60 -5.93 -4.23
C THR A 69 19.50 -7.29 -3.54
N THR A 70 18.41 -7.56 -2.83
CA THR A 70 18.23 -8.80 -2.05
C THR A 70 17.76 -9.97 -2.90
N TYR A 71 16.88 -9.73 -3.87
CA TYR A 71 16.23 -10.77 -4.67
C TYR A 71 16.61 -10.74 -6.15
N GLY A 72 17.43 -9.79 -6.59
CA GLY A 72 17.85 -9.66 -7.99
C GLY A 72 16.74 -9.18 -8.92
N PHE A 73 15.76 -8.45 -8.39
CA PHE A 73 14.71 -7.84 -9.21
C PHE A 73 15.18 -6.51 -9.84
N ASP A 74 14.43 -6.05 -10.84
CA ASP A 74 14.60 -4.74 -11.48
C ASP A 74 13.31 -3.91 -11.34
N LEU A 75 12.92 -3.66 -10.09
CA LEU A 75 11.71 -2.90 -9.77
C LEU A 75 12.02 -1.40 -9.79
N THR A 76 11.24 -0.64 -10.55
CA THR A 76 11.35 0.81 -10.65
C THR A 76 10.12 1.51 -10.07
N MET A 77 10.08 2.84 -10.14
CA MET A 77 8.88 3.62 -9.79
C MET A 77 7.99 3.90 -11.01
N ASP A 78 8.32 3.38 -12.19
CA ASP A 78 7.67 3.77 -13.45
C ASP A 78 6.20 3.32 -13.51
N ALA A 79 5.86 2.23 -12.80
CA ALA A 79 4.51 1.71 -12.72
C ALA A 79 3.72 2.25 -11.51
N TRP A 80 4.29 3.17 -10.72
CA TRP A 80 3.68 3.67 -9.48
C TRP A 80 2.37 4.44 -9.73
N ASP A 81 2.34 5.33 -10.71
CA ASP A 81 1.14 6.10 -11.04
C ASP A 81 0.03 5.16 -11.54
N LYS A 82 0.38 4.20 -12.41
CA LYS A 82 -0.55 3.17 -12.88
C LYS A 82 -1.10 2.33 -11.73
N PHE A 83 -0.26 1.99 -10.75
CA PHE A 83 -0.67 1.28 -9.55
C PHE A 83 -1.71 2.08 -8.76
N ILE A 84 -1.48 3.37 -8.51
CA ILE A 84 -2.43 4.27 -7.84
C ILE A 84 -3.75 4.36 -8.62
N ASP A 85 -3.69 4.48 -9.95
CA ASP A 85 -4.87 4.55 -10.80
C ASP A 85 -5.76 3.30 -10.68
N THR A 86 -5.16 2.11 -10.49
CA THR A 86 -5.92 0.86 -10.30
C THR A 86 -6.72 0.84 -9.01
N MET A 87 -6.26 1.56 -7.97
CA MET A 87 -6.91 1.64 -6.66
C MET A 87 -7.84 2.85 -6.54
N THR A 88 -7.80 3.78 -7.49
CA THR A 88 -8.61 5.01 -7.44
C THR A 88 -10.11 4.67 -7.42
N PRO A 89 -10.86 5.09 -6.38
CA PRO A 89 -12.27 4.76 -6.23
C PRO A 89 -13.12 5.20 -7.43
N ILE A 90 -14.08 4.36 -7.83
CA ILE A 90 -14.98 4.61 -8.97
C ILE A 90 -15.84 5.88 -8.76
N LYS A 91 -16.16 6.24 -7.51
CA LYS A 91 -16.94 7.45 -7.19
C LYS A 91 -16.30 8.74 -7.72
N SER A 92 -14.97 8.80 -7.78
CA SER A 92 -14.22 9.94 -8.34
C SER A 92 -14.43 10.07 -9.85
N ARG A 93 -14.54 8.94 -10.55
CA ARG A 93 -14.78 8.88 -12.01
C ARG A 93 -16.23 9.21 -12.39
N GLN A 94 -17.20 8.86 -11.55
CA GLN A 94 -18.63 9.14 -11.82
C GLN A 94 -18.98 10.63 -11.70
N LEU A 95 -18.38 11.37 -10.76
CA LEU A 95 -18.61 12.82 -10.63
C LEU A 95 -18.10 13.62 -11.85
N ALA A 96 -17.04 13.16 -12.52
CA ALA A 96 -16.49 13.82 -13.71
C ALA A 96 -17.35 13.65 -14.97
N LEU A 97 -18.30 12.70 -14.99
CA LEU A 97 -19.21 12.45 -16.12
C LEU A 97 -20.48 13.32 -16.06
N PHE A 98 -20.72 13.98 -14.93
CA PHE A 98 -21.90 14.83 -14.70
C PHE A 98 -21.51 16.29 -14.38
N GLY A 99 -20.26 16.67 -14.61
CA GLY A 99 -19.73 18.03 -14.44
C GLY A 99 -19.63 18.78 -15.76
#